data_AF-A0A5E5Q5J9-F1
#
_entry.id   AF-A0A5E5Q5J9-F1
#
_cell.length_a   1.000
_cell.length_b   1.000
_cell.length_c   1.000
_cell.angle_alpha   90.00
_cell.angle_beta   90.00
_cell.angle_gamma   90.00
#
_symmetry.space_group_name_H-M   'P 1'
#
loop_
_entity.id
_entity.type
_entity.pdbx_description
1 polymer ?
#
loop_
_entity_poly.entity_id
_entity_poly.type
_entity_poly.pdbx_seq_one_letter_code
_entity_poly.pdbx_strand_id
1 'polypeptide(L)'
;MAKKVRHVLGISGGKDSAALAIYLKQQNKIPEIEYFFTDTGVELPEIYTFLDKLEIYLGKKIVRLGSKKDFFHHLKMKDGMLPSPQQRWCTKDMKLAPFEEFIGNDECISYIGIRADENREGYISNKKNIKPVFPFIEDSLVREDIFNLLRETVGIPEYYEWRSRSGCFFCFFQRKEEWLGLAERYPKEFARAVQMEKQEGGKGYTWIQGMTLEELIERKDEILANSKKRKEHLARKKDNRSWQDILIEDGQDDESQACLICSL
;
A
#
# COMPACT_ATOMS: atom_id res chain seq x y z
N MET A 1 16.45 4.00 -35.00
CA MET A 1 15.46 4.84 -34.30
C MET A 1 15.84 4.84 -32.82
N ALA A 2 16.03 5.99 -32.19
CA ALA A 2 16.26 6.02 -30.74
C ALA A 2 15.04 5.43 -30.04
N LYS A 3 15.23 4.47 -29.14
CA LYS A 3 14.12 3.92 -28.34
C LYS A 3 13.50 5.07 -27.55
N LYS A 4 12.18 5.24 -27.68
CA LYS A 4 11.40 6.22 -26.91
C LYS A 4 11.50 5.89 -25.42
N VAL A 5 11.76 6.87 -24.58
CA VAL A 5 11.78 6.70 -23.11
C VAL A 5 10.36 6.39 -22.65
N ARG A 6 10.22 5.32 -21.85
CA ARG A 6 8.94 4.92 -21.24
C ARG A 6 8.67 5.75 -20.01
N HIS A 7 7.41 6.10 -19.80
CA HIS A 7 6.94 6.83 -18.62
C HIS A 7 5.99 5.92 -17.87
N VAL A 8 6.35 5.50 -16.66
CA VAL A 8 5.58 4.49 -15.92
C VAL A 8 5.24 4.98 -14.54
N LEU A 9 4.06 4.61 -14.06
CA LEU A 9 3.61 4.91 -12.71
C LEU A 9 2.96 3.67 -12.13
N GLY A 10 3.50 3.17 -11.01
CA GLY A 10 2.88 2.08 -10.29
C GLY A 10 1.73 2.58 -9.42
N ILE A 11 0.59 1.94 -9.59
CA ILE A 11 -0.56 2.09 -8.71
C ILE A 11 -0.44 1.02 -7.65
N SER A 12 -0.45 1.39 -6.38
CA SER A 12 -0.34 0.45 -5.27
C SER A 12 -1.69 0.09 -4.65
N GLY A 13 -2.76 0.71 -5.14
CA GLY A 13 -4.08 0.73 -4.51
C GLY A 13 -4.20 1.78 -3.39
N GLY A 14 -3.10 2.42 -3.00
CA GLY A 14 -3.05 3.47 -1.99
C GLY A 14 -3.36 4.87 -2.51
N LYS A 15 -3.69 5.76 -1.56
CA LYS A 15 -4.04 7.17 -1.79
C LYS A 15 -3.00 7.92 -2.62
N ASP A 16 -1.72 7.78 -2.29
CA ASP A 16 -0.66 8.64 -2.83
C ASP A 16 -0.37 8.31 -4.30
N SER A 17 -0.28 7.02 -4.66
CA SER A 17 -0.09 6.60 -6.06
C SER A 17 -1.26 6.98 -6.97
N ALA A 18 -2.48 6.88 -6.45
CA ALA A 18 -3.69 7.24 -7.21
C ALA A 18 -3.79 8.74 -7.42
N ALA A 19 -3.53 9.52 -6.37
CA ALA A 19 -3.44 10.97 -6.45
C ALA A 19 -2.37 11.40 -7.46
N LEU A 20 -1.21 10.73 -7.48
CA LEU A 20 -0.14 11.07 -8.43
C LEU A 20 -0.57 10.82 -9.88
N ALA A 21 -1.24 9.71 -10.14
CA ALA A 21 -1.76 9.40 -11.47
C ALA A 21 -2.75 10.48 -11.96
N ILE A 22 -3.62 10.93 -11.07
CA ILE A 22 -4.60 11.99 -11.31
C ILE A 22 -3.91 13.33 -11.54
N TYR A 23 -2.96 13.68 -10.66
CA TYR A 23 -2.18 14.91 -10.72
C TYR A 23 -1.45 15.04 -12.05
N LEU A 24 -0.70 14.02 -12.45
CA LEU A 24 0.03 14.01 -13.73
C LEU A 24 -0.91 14.05 -14.94
N LYS A 25 -2.08 13.40 -14.85
CA LYS A 25 -3.11 13.49 -15.88
C LYS A 25 -3.65 14.93 -16.01
N GLN A 26 -3.95 15.60 -14.90
CA GLN A 26 -4.47 16.97 -14.90
C GLN A 26 -3.45 17.97 -15.42
N GLN A 27 -2.16 17.78 -15.13
CA GLN A 27 -1.11 18.61 -15.71
C GLN A 27 -1.02 18.47 -17.24
N ASN A 28 -1.39 17.30 -17.79
CA ASN A 28 -1.40 17.01 -19.22
C ASN A 28 -0.06 17.29 -19.94
N LYS A 29 1.07 17.16 -19.21
CA LYS A 29 2.43 17.39 -19.75
C LYS A 29 3.07 16.13 -20.32
N ILE A 30 2.59 14.95 -19.90
CA ILE A 30 3.19 13.65 -20.26
C ILE A 30 2.15 12.83 -21.03
N PRO A 31 2.30 12.68 -22.37
CA PRO A 31 1.23 12.14 -23.21
C PRO A 31 0.99 10.62 -23.02
N GLU A 32 2.03 9.85 -22.69
CA GLU A 32 1.97 8.38 -22.67
C GLU A 32 2.52 7.77 -21.38
N ILE A 33 1.87 8.07 -20.24
CA ILE A 33 2.10 7.31 -19.01
C ILE A 33 1.46 5.91 -19.14
N GLU A 34 2.26 4.89 -18.85
CA GLU A 34 1.85 3.51 -18.65
C GLU A 34 1.60 3.26 -17.16
N TYR A 35 0.35 2.98 -16.79
CA TYR A 35 -0.01 2.63 -15.42
C TYR A 35 0.11 1.13 -15.21
N PHE A 36 0.65 0.70 -14.08
CA PHE A 36 0.72 -0.72 -13.73
C PHE A 36 0.34 -0.96 -12.27
N PHE A 37 -0.11 -2.18 -11.97
CA PHE A 37 -0.40 -2.64 -10.61
C PHE A 37 0.27 -4.00 -10.43
N THR A 38 1.07 -4.15 -9.37
CA THR A 38 1.71 -5.44 -9.05
C THR A 38 0.79 -6.26 -8.16
N ASP A 39 0.03 -7.15 -8.78
CA ASP A 39 -0.97 -7.97 -8.13
C ASP A 39 -0.32 -9.16 -7.41
N THR A 40 -0.47 -9.18 -6.09
CA THR A 40 0.03 -10.25 -5.24
C THR A 40 -0.97 -11.41 -5.10
N GLY A 41 -2.21 -11.23 -5.57
CA GLY A 41 -3.32 -12.18 -5.42
C GLY A 41 -3.88 -12.27 -3.99
N VAL A 42 -3.42 -11.40 -3.08
CA VAL A 42 -3.83 -11.36 -1.67
C VAL A 42 -4.30 -9.97 -1.25
N GLU A 43 -4.72 -9.17 -2.22
CA GLU A 43 -5.27 -7.83 -2.03
C GLU A 43 -6.75 -7.93 -1.64
N LEU A 44 -7.23 -6.95 -0.88
CA LEU A 44 -8.64 -6.85 -0.53
C LEU A 44 -9.51 -6.48 -1.76
N PRO A 45 -10.77 -6.92 -1.83
CA PRO A 45 -11.68 -6.61 -2.95
C PRO A 45 -11.79 -5.12 -3.28
N GLU A 46 -11.78 -4.25 -2.26
CA GLU A 46 -11.87 -2.79 -2.41
C GLU A 46 -10.73 -2.21 -3.26
N ILE A 47 -9.56 -2.86 -3.27
CA ILE A 47 -8.42 -2.44 -4.09
C ILE A 47 -8.78 -2.58 -5.57
N TYR A 48 -9.34 -3.72 -5.97
CA TYR A 48 -9.72 -3.97 -7.36
C TYR A 48 -10.84 -3.02 -7.80
N THR A 49 -11.87 -2.83 -6.96
CA THR A 49 -12.94 -1.86 -7.23
C THR A 49 -12.40 -0.45 -7.38
N PHE A 50 -11.44 -0.04 -6.55
CA PHE A 50 -10.83 1.28 -6.64
C PHE A 50 -9.99 1.44 -7.92
N LEU A 51 -9.26 0.40 -8.32
CA LEU A 51 -8.50 0.42 -9.57
C LEU A 51 -9.42 0.59 -10.79
N ASP A 52 -10.59 -0.05 -10.80
CA ASP A 52 -11.57 0.11 -11.87
C ASP A 52 -12.09 1.56 -11.95
N LYS A 53 -12.41 2.18 -10.81
CA LYS A 53 -12.77 3.61 -10.73
C LYS A 53 -11.65 4.49 -11.30
N LEU A 54 -10.40 4.17 -10.96
CA LEU A 54 -9.24 4.92 -11.42
C LEU A 54 -8.98 4.74 -12.93
N GLU A 55 -9.13 3.53 -13.49
CA GLU A 55 -9.05 3.30 -14.94
C GLU A 55 -10.06 4.15 -15.72
N ILE A 56 -11.31 4.22 -15.22
CA ILE A 56 -12.37 5.03 -15.82
C ILE A 56 -11.98 6.51 -15.82
N TYR A 57 -11.51 7.04 -14.68
CA TYR A 57 -11.08 8.43 -14.58
C TYR A 57 -9.87 8.72 -15.47
N LEU A 58 -8.88 7.83 -15.50
CA LEU A 58 -7.67 8.00 -16.30
C LEU A 58 -7.92 7.81 -17.80
N GLY A 59 -8.97 7.08 -18.19
CA GLY A 59 -9.23 6.70 -19.57
C GLY A 59 -8.16 5.75 -20.13
N LYS A 60 -7.45 5.05 -19.25
CA LYS A 60 -6.33 4.15 -19.57
C LYS A 60 -6.41 2.91 -18.69
N LYS A 61 -6.03 1.76 -19.24
CA LYS A 61 -5.92 0.51 -18.48
C LYS A 61 -4.69 0.53 -17.59
N ILE A 62 -4.83 -0.06 -16.41
CA ILE A 62 -3.74 -0.33 -15.46
C ILE A 62 -3.26 -1.76 -15.73
N VAL A 63 -2.04 -1.90 -16.24
CA VAL A 63 -1.43 -3.19 -16.56
C VAL A 63 -1.25 -4.00 -15.27
N ARG A 64 -1.84 -5.19 -15.20
CA ARG A 64 -1.67 -6.10 -14.06
C ARG A 64 -0.38 -6.90 -14.23
N LEU A 65 0.62 -6.60 -13.40
CA LEU A 65 1.85 -7.35 -13.31
C LEU A 65 1.74 -8.38 -12.20
N GLY A 66 2.37 -9.53 -12.37
CA GLY A 66 2.37 -10.58 -11.34
C GLY A 66 3.60 -11.46 -11.48
N SER A 67 3.99 -12.12 -10.40
CA SER A 67 5.20 -12.94 -10.34
C SER A 67 5.09 -14.33 -10.98
N LYS A 68 4.11 -14.54 -11.87
CA LYS A 68 3.69 -15.83 -12.47
C LYS A 68 3.24 -16.90 -11.45
N LYS A 69 3.47 -16.66 -10.16
CA LYS A 69 3.20 -17.51 -9.00
C LYS A 69 2.41 -16.69 -7.99
N ASP A 70 1.46 -17.32 -7.30
CA ASP A 70 0.71 -16.67 -6.24
C ASP A 70 1.54 -16.57 -4.95
N PHE A 71 1.01 -15.83 -3.97
CA PHE A 71 1.66 -15.66 -2.67
C PHE A 71 1.94 -16.99 -1.97
N PHE A 72 1.02 -17.95 -2.04
CA PHE A 72 1.15 -19.23 -1.32
C PHE A 72 2.22 -20.13 -1.93
N HIS A 73 2.41 -20.05 -3.25
CA HIS A 73 3.54 -20.68 -3.93
C HIS A 73 4.85 -20.09 -3.43
N HIS A 74 4.97 -18.76 -3.35
CA HIS A 74 6.17 -18.13 -2.79
C HIS A 74 6.39 -18.53 -1.34
N LEU A 75 5.35 -18.53 -0.50
CA LEU A 75 5.45 -18.97 0.89
C LEU A 75 5.99 -20.41 1.00
N LYS A 76 5.50 -21.32 0.15
CA LYS A 76 6.00 -22.70 0.08
C LYS A 76 7.47 -22.77 -0.35
N MET A 77 7.88 -21.95 -1.32
CA MET A 77 9.28 -21.87 -1.77
C MET A 77 10.23 -21.27 -0.72
N LYS A 78 9.69 -20.58 0.30
CA LYS A 78 10.44 -20.03 1.44
C LYS A 78 10.30 -20.91 2.69
N ASP A 79 9.93 -22.19 2.52
CA ASP A 79 9.76 -23.15 3.61
C ASP A 79 8.79 -22.67 4.72
N GLY A 80 7.74 -21.95 4.33
CA GLY A 80 6.75 -21.41 5.27
C GLY A 80 7.17 -20.12 5.99
N MET A 81 8.32 -19.52 5.65
CA MET A 81 8.76 -18.26 6.23
C MET A 81 7.88 -17.08 5.76
N LEU A 82 7.06 -16.56 6.66
CA LEU A 82 6.20 -15.41 6.42
C LEU A 82 7.02 -14.11 6.18
N PRO A 83 6.48 -13.16 5.39
CA PRO A 83 7.16 -11.91 5.15
C PRO A 83 7.08 -11.02 6.40
N SER A 84 8.18 -10.34 6.70
CA SER A 84 8.32 -9.47 7.87
C SER A 84 8.96 -8.12 7.51
N PRO A 85 8.99 -7.14 8.42
CA PRO A 85 9.72 -5.89 8.19
C PRO A 85 11.19 -6.12 7.83
N GLN A 86 11.82 -7.15 8.40
CA GLN A 86 13.20 -7.54 8.13
C GLN A 86 13.33 -8.41 6.87
N GLN A 87 12.32 -9.24 6.58
CA GLN A 87 12.33 -10.20 5.47
C GLN A 87 11.21 -9.88 4.47
N ARG A 88 11.41 -8.83 3.68
CA ARG A 88 10.40 -8.26 2.76
C ARG A 88 10.39 -8.96 1.40
N TRP A 89 10.38 -10.29 1.38
CA TRP A 89 10.38 -11.05 0.12
C TRP A 89 9.12 -10.82 -0.70
N CYS A 90 7.96 -10.52 -0.09
CA CYS A 90 6.75 -10.15 -0.82
C CYS A 90 6.96 -8.89 -1.69
N THR A 91 7.80 -7.96 -1.21
CA THR A 91 8.14 -6.74 -1.93
C THR A 91 9.14 -7.02 -3.05
N LYS A 92 10.21 -7.78 -2.76
CA LYS A 92 11.24 -8.13 -3.73
C LYS A 92 10.72 -9.03 -4.86
N ASP A 93 10.10 -10.14 -4.50
CA ASP A 93 9.80 -11.24 -5.42
C ASP A 93 8.47 -11.01 -6.15
N MET A 94 7.51 -10.32 -5.51
CA MET A 94 6.16 -10.14 -6.08
C MET A 94 5.86 -8.73 -6.59
N LYS A 95 6.69 -7.73 -6.30
CA LYS A 95 6.51 -6.36 -6.80
C LYS A 95 7.67 -5.90 -7.67
N LEU A 96 8.90 -5.92 -7.14
CA LEU A 96 10.07 -5.47 -7.89
C LEU A 96 10.40 -6.36 -9.08
N ALA A 97 10.52 -7.67 -8.88
CA ALA A 97 10.90 -8.56 -9.96
C ALA A 97 9.91 -8.50 -11.15
N PRO A 98 8.58 -8.51 -10.96
CA PRO A 98 7.62 -8.31 -12.05
C PRO A 98 7.73 -6.94 -12.73
N PHE A 99 7.95 -5.87 -11.97
CA PHE A 99 8.17 -4.53 -12.52
C PHE A 99 9.44 -4.46 -13.37
N GLU A 100 10.55 -5.00 -12.87
CA GLU A 100 11.82 -5.02 -13.59
C GLU A 100 11.80 -5.91 -14.84
N GLU A 101 10.99 -6.99 -14.84
CA GLU A 101 10.71 -7.81 -16.02
C GLU A 101 9.86 -7.03 -17.05
N PHE A 102 8.84 -6.30 -16.59
CA PHE A 102 7.98 -5.46 -17.43
C PHE A 102 8.73 -4.33 -18.14
N ILE A 103 9.72 -3.72 -17.47
CA ILE A 103 10.57 -2.68 -18.09
C ILE A 103 11.65 -3.29 -18.99
N GLY A 104 12.20 -4.45 -18.62
CA GLY A 104 13.29 -5.08 -19.35
C GLY A 104 14.54 -4.20 -19.39
N ASN A 105 14.95 -3.81 -20.60
CA ASN A 105 16.13 -2.98 -20.88
C ASN A 105 15.77 -1.60 -21.48
N ASP A 106 14.49 -1.22 -21.47
CA ASP A 106 14.08 0.07 -22.00
C ASP A 106 14.41 1.21 -21.03
N GLU A 107 14.81 2.36 -21.56
CA GLU A 107 14.95 3.58 -20.74
C GLU A 107 13.58 3.99 -20.21
N CYS A 108 13.50 4.24 -18.91
CA CYS A 108 12.24 4.39 -18.19
C CYS A 108 12.34 5.48 -17.13
N ILE A 109 11.32 6.34 -17.07
CA ILE A 109 11.07 7.28 -15.97
C ILE A 109 9.95 6.71 -15.11
N SER A 110 10.24 6.44 -13.84
CA SER A 110 9.29 5.88 -12.86
C SER A 110 8.81 7.00 -11.94
N TYR A 111 7.51 7.31 -12.00
CA TYR A 111 6.89 8.34 -11.18
C TYR A 111 6.45 7.77 -9.83
N ILE A 112 6.95 8.34 -8.74
CA ILE A 112 6.76 7.82 -7.38
C ILE A 112 6.02 8.85 -6.52
N GLY A 113 4.94 8.42 -5.87
CA GLY A 113 4.07 9.28 -5.05
C GLY A 113 4.56 9.45 -3.62
N ILE A 114 5.78 9.97 -3.43
CA ILE A 114 6.28 10.38 -2.11
C ILE A 114 5.98 11.86 -1.94
N ARG A 115 5.26 12.21 -0.87
CA ARG A 115 4.85 13.59 -0.58
C ARG A 115 6.01 14.44 -0.06
N ALA A 116 5.85 15.76 -0.16
CA ALA A 116 6.83 16.71 0.37
C ALA A 116 6.94 16.69 1.91
N ASP A 117 5.90 16.23 2.60
CA ASP A 117 5.86 16.09 4.05
C ASP A 117 6.30 14.71 4.56
N GLU A 118 6.66 13.77 3.68
CA GLU A 118 7.19 12.45 4.05
C GLU A 118 8.71 12.48 4.22
N ASN A 119 9.21 12.08 5.39
CA ASN A 119 10.66 12.02 5.65
C ASN A 119 11.24 10.64 5.31
N ARG A 120 11.24 10.28 4.02
CA ARG A 120 11.76 8.99 3.54
C ARG A 120 12.35 9.06 2.13
N GLU A 121 13.30 8.16 1.88
CA GLU A 121 13.86 7.97 0.54
C GLU A 121 12.97 7.04 -0.31
N GLY A 122 12.88 7.34 -1.60
CA GLY A 122 12.22 6.46 -2.56
C GLY A 122 13.07 5.26 -2.94
N TYR A 123 12.42 4.24 -3.51
CA TYR A 123 13.17 3.12 -4.08
C TYR A 123 14.00 3.62 -5.27
N ILE A 124 15.30 3.40 -5.20
CA ILE A 124 16.24 3.61 -6.31
C ILE A 124 16.56 2.23 -6.87
N SER A 125 16.17 1.99 -8.12
CA SER A 125 16.48 0.74 -8.80
C SER A 125 18.00 0.60 -8.98
N ASN A 126 18.51 -0.63 -8.83
CA ASN A 126 19.88 -0.95 -9.20
C ASN A 126 20.10 -0.90 -10.73
N LYS A 127 19.01 -0.93 -11.51
CA LYS A 127 19.04 -0.83 -12.97
C LYS A 127 19.17 0.64 -13.40
N LYS A 128 20.27 0.98 -14.07
CA LYS A 128 20.57 2.34 -14.54
C LYS A 128 19.58 2.89 -15.57
N ASN A 129 18.84 2.02 -16.26
CA ASN A 129 17.81 2.41 -17.24
C ASN A 129 16.49 2.85 -16.59
N ILE A 130 16.34 2.73 -15.27
CA ILE A 130 15.14 3.16 -14.54
C ILE A 130 15.48 4.38 -13.69
N LYS A 131 14.89 5.53 -14.01
CA LYS A 131 15.11 6.80 -13.32
C LYS A 131 13.87 7.17 -12.49
N PRO A 132 13.95 7.21 -11.16
CA PRO A 132 12.84 7.65 -10.32
C PRO A 132 12.67 9.17 -10.39
N VAL A 133 11.43 9.65 -10.32
CA VAL A 133 11.08 11.08 -10.18
C VAL A 133 9.99 11.24 -9.12
N PHE A 134 9.97 12.39 -8.44
CA PHE A 134 9.15 12.60 -7.24
C PHE A 134 8.32 13.89 -7.34
N PRO A 135 7.26 13.91 -8.18
CA PRO A 135 6.55 15.16 -8.51
C PRO A 135 5.95 15.87 -7.29
N PHE A 136 5.48 15.13 -6.28
CA PHE A 136 4.92 15.76 -5.08
C PHE A 136 5.99 16.46 -4.23
N ILE A 137 7.22 15.96 -4.18
CA ILE A 137 8.33 16.68 -3.53
C ILE A 137 8.67 17.93 -4.34
N GLU A 138 8.79 17.79 -5.67
CA GLU A 138 9.14 18.88 -6.60
C GLU A 138 8.11 20.03 -6.54
N ASP A 139 6.83 19.68 -6.49
CA ASP A 139 5.70 20.62 -6.47
C ASP A 139 5.21 20.95 -5.04
N SER A 140 5.92 20.49 -4.00
CA SER A 140 5.63 20.76 -2.58
C SER A 140 4.23 20.34 -2.11
N LEU A 141 3.69 19.25 -2.67
CA LEU A 141 2.38 18.71 -2.28
C LEU A 141 2.48 17.85 -1.03
N VAL A 142 1.60 18.12 -0.07
CA VAL A 142 1.55 17.47 1.23
C VAL A 142 0.31 16.57 1.35
N ARG A 143 0.19 15.85 2.48
CA ARG A 143 -0.92 14.92 2.72
C ARG A 143 -2.30 15.53 2.45
N GLU A 144 -2.53 16.76 2.91
CA GLU A 144 -3.82 17.43 2.72
C GLU A 144 -4.18 17.60 1.23
N ASP A 145 -3.22 17.97 0.39
CA ASP A 145 -3.41 18.11 -1.06
C ASP A 145 -3.81 16.79 -1.71
N ILE A 146 -3.17 15.69 -1.28
CA ILE A 146 -3.48 14.33 -1.78
C ILE A 146 -4.93 13.97 -1.49
N PHE A 147 -5.40 14.23 -0.26
CA PHE A 147 -6.77 13.95 0.12
C PHE A 147 -7.77 14.89 -0.57
N ASN A 148 -7.44 16.15 -0.78
CA ASN A 148 -8.26 17.08 -1.56
C ASN A 148 -8.44 16.58 -3.00
N LEU A 149 -7.33 16.22 -3.65
CA LEU A 149 -7.34 15.74 -5.02
C LEU A 149 -8.20 14.48 -5.20
N LEU A 150 -8.07 13.51 -4.28
CA LEU A 150 -8.88 12.29 -4.32
C LEU A 150 -10.36 12.57 -4.09
N ARG A 151 -10.70 13.44 -3.13
CA ARG A 151 -12.09 13.80 -2.82
C ARG A 151 -12.81 14.45 -4.00
N GLU A 152 -12.11 15.29 -4.75
CA GLU A 152 -12.66 15.99 -5.92
C GLU A 152 -12.77 15.09 -7.17
N THR A 153 -12.25 13.86 -7.12
CA THR A 153 -12.12 13.01 -8.31
C THR A 153 -12.69 11.60 -8.11
N VAL A 154 -11.85 10.61 -7.78
CA VAL A 154 -12.22 9.19 -7.70
C VAL A 154 -12.66 8.74 -6.31
N GLY A 155 -12.56 9.64 -5.33
CA GLY A 155 -12.76 9.35 -3.92
C GLY A 155 -11.54 8.67 -3.27
N ILE A 156 -11.59 8.55 -1.95
CA ILE A 156 -10.61 7.79 -1.18
C ILE A 156 -10.98 6.30 -1.29
N PRO A 157 -10.01 5.37 -1.46
CA PRO A 157 -10.32 3.95 -1.49
C PRO A 157 -11.05 3.50 -0.21
N GLU A 158 -12.10 2.69 -0.36
CA GLU A 158 -13.04 2.36 0.73
C GLU A 158 -12.37 1.61 1.90
N TYR A 159 -11.31 0.85 1.65
CA TYR A 159 -10.57 0.16 2.72
C TYR A 159 -9.92 1.14 3.71
N TYR A 160 -9.76 2.42 3.37
CA TYR A 160 -9.29 3.45 4.31
C TYR A 160 -10.30 3.77 5.43
N GLU A 161 -11.56 3.35 5.32
CA GLU A 161 -12.54 3.48 6.40
C GLU A 161 -12.10 2.77 7.69
N TRP A 162 -11.30 1.72 7.56
CA TRP A 162 -10.92 0.84 8.66
C TRP A 162 -9.44 0.45 8.66
N ARG A 163 -8.66 0.92 7.68
CA ARG A 163 -7.19 0.75 7.59
C ARG A 163 -6.49 2.06 7.26
N SER A 164 -5.22 2.17 7.64
CA SER A 164 -4.38 3.29 7.24
C SER A 164 -3.57 3.01 5.98
N ARG A 165 -3.34 1.74 5.64
CA ARG A 165 -2.35 1.35 4.62
C ARG A 165 -2.49 -0.08 4.13
N SER A 166 -1.86 -0.33 2.98
CA SER A 166 -1.64 -1.64 2.35
C SER A 166 -2.92 -2.37 1.95
N GLY A 167 -3.05 -2.71 0.68
CA GLY A 167 -4.17 -3.51 0.17
C GLY A 167 -4.17 -4.96 0.64
N CYS A 168 -3.00 -5.53 0.95
CA CYS A 168 -2.90 -6.96 1.25
C CYS A 168 -3.62 -7.32 2.57
N PHE A 169 -4.40 -8.40 2.59
CA PHE A 169 -5.22 -8.73 3.74
C PHE A 169 -4.42 -9.10 5.00
N PHE A 170 -3.17 -9.56 4.90
CA PHE A 170 -2.29 -9.94 6.03
C PHE A 170 -0.98 -9.13 6.15
N CYS A 171 -0.93 -7.89 5.64
CA CYS A 171 0.29 -7.08 5.74
C CYS A 171 0.79 -6.97 7.20
N PHE A 172 2.04 -7.34 7.46
CA PHE A 172 2.67 -7.29 8.78
C PHE A 172 2.85 -5.86 9.35
N PHE A 173 2.53 -4.83 8.55
CA PHE A 173 2.42 -3.44 9.01
C PHE A 173 1.02 -3.04 9.46
N GLN A 174 0.05 -3.97 9.44
CA GLN A 174 -1.28 -3.73 9.99
C GLN A 174 -1.21 -3.50 11.48
N ARG A 175 -1.98 -2.52 11.93
CA ARG A 175 -2.15 -2.25 13.36
C ARG A 175 -3.12 -3.25 13.97
N LYS A 176 -3.08 -3.39 15.30
CA LYS A 176 -3.93 -4.35 16.02
C LYS A 176 -5.42 -4.10 15.76
N GLU A 177 -5.85 -2.85 15.73
CA GLU A 177 -7.22 -2.47 15.39
C GLU A 177 -7.62 -2.81 13.94
N GLU A 178 -6.65 -2.84 13.01
CA GLU A 178 -6.89 -3.19 11.61
C GLU A 178 -7.00 -4.71 11.43
N TRP A 179 -6.26 -5.49 12.22
CA TRP A 179 -6.46 -6.93 12.34
C TRP A 179 -7.84 -7.27 12.91
N LEU A 180 -8.30 -6.53 13.93
CA LEU A 180 -9.67 -6.67 14.44
C LEU A 180 -10.71 -6.30 13.37
N GLY A 181 -10.47 -5.23 12.60
CA GLY A 181 -11.32 -4.87 11.46
C GLY A 181 -11.36 -5.94 10.38
N LEU A 182 -10.23 -6.63 10.13
CA LEU A 182 -10.17 -7.76 9.21
C LEU A 182 -11.00 -8.94 9.73
N ALA A 183 -10.92 -9.26 11.02
CA ALA A 183 -11.72 -10.31 11.64
C ALA A 183 -13.23 -10.06 11.50
N GLU A 184 -13.65 -8.80 11.60
CA GLU A 184 -15.05 -8.40 11.49
C GLU A 184 -15.56 -8.37 10.04
N ARG A 185 -14.80 -7.73 9.13
CA ARG A 185 -15.24 -7.50 7.74
C ARG A 185 -14.94 -8.68 6.81
N TYR A 186 -13.84 -9.38 7.07
CA TYR A 186 -13.27 -10.43 6.22
C TYR A 186 -12.87 -11.66 7.04
N PRO A 187 -13.83 -12.34 7.70
CA PRO A 187 -13.54 -13.43 8.63
C PRO A 187 -12.82 -14.61 7.97
N LYS A 188 -13.02 -14.84 6.66
CA LYS A 188 -12.35 -15.91 5.92
C LYS A 188 -10.86 -15.60 5.72
N GLU A 189 -10.55 -14.38 5.35
CA GLU A 189 -9.18 -13.86 5.18
C GLU A 189 -8.46 -13.82 6.53
N PHE A 190 -9.14 -13.40 7.60
CA PHE A 190 -8.61 -13.47 8.97
C PHE A 190 -8.30 -14.91 9.38
N ALA A 191 -9.22 -15.86 9.18
CA ALA A 191 -8.99 -17.27 9.50
C ALA A 191 -7.80 -17.85 8.70
N ARG A 192 -7.62 -17.45 7.44
CA ARG A 192 -6.42 -17.81 6.66
C ARG A 192 -5.16 -17.25 7.30
N ALA A 193 -5.16 -15.98 7.72
CA ALA A 193 -4.00 -15.37 8.38
C ALA A 193 -3.65 -16.09 9.70
N VAL A 194 -4.65 -16.49 10.49
CA VAL A 194 -4.46 -17.30 11.72
C VAL A 194 -3.79 -18.63 11.39
N GLN A 195 -4.26 -19.35 10.37
CA GLN A 195 -3.67 -20.63 9.94
C GLN A 195 -2.21 -20.50 9.48
N MET A 196 -1.79 -19.30 9.08
CA MET A 196 -0.43 -19.02 8.62
C MET A 196 0.57 -18.85 9.78
N GLU A 197 0.14 -18.55 11.02
CA GLU A 197 1.02 -18.35 12.19
C GLU A 197 1.64 -19.65 12.75
N LYS A 198 1.77 -20.71 11.92
CA LYS A 198 2.16 -22.07 12.34
C LYS A 198 3.30 -22.07 13.38
N GLN A 199 3.02 -22.70 14.52
CA GLN A 199 3.97 -22.87 15.62
C GLN A 199 4.49 -24.31 15.66
N GLU A 200 5.56 -24.61 14.92
CA GLU A 200 6.31 -25.84 15.17
C GLU A 200 7.47 -25.55 16.14
N GLY A 201 7.55 -26.30 17.25
CA GLY A 201 8.69 -26.25 18.18
C GLY A 201 8.81 -25.01 19.08
N GLY A 202 7.73 -24.25 19.29
CA GLY A 202 7.71 -23.09 20.21
C GLY A 202 8.41 -21.83 19.67
N LYS A 203 8.82 -21.83 18.40
CA LYS A 203 9.34 -20.65 17.67
C LYS A 203 8.44 -20.36 16.47
N GLY A 204 7.17 -20.06 16.75
CA GLY A 204 6.20 -19.67 15.71
C GLY A 204 6.44 -18.25 15.20
N TYR A 205 6.12 -18.00 13.94
CA TYR A 205 6.04 -16.65 13.40
C TYR A 205 4.64 -16.09 13.68
N THR A 206 4.57 -14.92 14.33
CA THR A 206 3.33 -14.19 14.53
C THR A 206 3.31 -12.95 13.65
N TRP A 207 2.12 -12.60 13.11
CA TRP A 207 1.98 -11.36 12.32
C TRP A 207 2.21 -10.12 13.17
N ILE A 208 1.89 -10.23 14.46
CA ILE A 208 2.09 -9.21 15.47
C ILE A 208 3.18 -9.70 16.40
N GLN A 209 4.26 -8.94 16.57
CA GLN A 209 5.37 -9.36 17.41
C GLN A 209 4.90 -9.66 18.84
N GLY A 210 5.11 -10.90 19.29
CA GLY A 210 4.79 -11.36 20.65
C GLY A 210 3.29 -11.55 20.93
N MET A 211 2.45 -11.68 19.89
CA MET A 211 1.01 -11.89 20.03
C MET A 211 0.47 -12.63 18.79
N THR A 212 -0.21 -13.74 18.99
CA THR A 212 -0.98 -14.43 17.94
C THR A 212 -2.27 -13.67 17.61
N LEU A 213 -2.84 -13.94 16.44
CA LEU A 213 -4.13 -13.40 16.05
C LEU A 213 -5.28 -13.94 16.92
N GLU A 214 -5.15 -15.13 17.50
CA GLU A 214 -6.13 -15.68 18.44
C GLU A 214 -6.10 -14.90 19.78
N GLU A 215 -4.91 -14.68 20.36
CA GLU A 215 -4.74 -13.83 21.55
C GLU A 215 -5.20 -12.38 21.30
N LEU A 216 -5.07 -11.87 20.07
CA LEU A 216 -5.59 -10.57 19.68
C LEU A 216 -7.11 -10.50 19.80
N ILE A 217 -7.85 -11.56 19.44
CA ILE A 217 -9.31 -11.62 19.58
C ILE A 217 -9.70 -11.66 21.07
N GLU A 218 -8.98 -12.43 21.88
CA GLU A 218 -9.21 -12.47 23.34
C GLU A 218 -9.02 -11.10 24.00
N ARG A 219 -8.08 -10.29 23.48
CA ARG A 219 -7.77 -8.93 23.97
C ARG A 219 -8.49 -7.82 23.20
N LYS A 220 -9.53 -8.14 22.44
CA LYS A 220 -10.25 -7.18 21.57
C LYS A 220 -10.67 -5.92 22.31
N ASP A 221 -11.32 -6.05 23.47
CA ASP A 221 -11.86 -4.91 24.21
C ASP A 221 -10.75 -3.97 24.72
N GLU A 222 -9.63 -4.54 25.19
CA GLU A 222 -8.45 -3.78 25.62
C GLU A 222 -7.84 -3.01 24.44
N ILE A 223 -7.67 -3.67 23.30
CA ILE A 223 -7.08 -3.08 22.09
C ILE A 223 -7.94 -1.93 21.57
N LEU A 224 -9.26 -2.12 21.50
CA LEU A 224 -10.20 -1.08 21.05
C LEU A 224 -10.24 0.09 22.03
N ALA A 225 -10.22 -0.16 23.33
CA ALA A 225 -10.15 0.90 24.34
C ALA A 225 -8.85 1.71 24.22
N ASN A 226 -7.71 1.04 24.00
CA ASN A 226 -6.42 1.71 23.81
C ASN A 226 -6.37 2.51 22.50
N SER A 227 -6.92 1.97 21.40
CA SER A 227 -7.04 2.70 20.13
C SER A 227 -7.94 3.92 20.28
N LYS A 228 -9.09 3.79 20.98
CA LYS A 228 -9.99 4.91 21.28
C LYS A 228 -9.30 5.99 22.10
N LYS A 229 -8.58 5.63 23.18
CA LYS A 229 -7.80 6.60 23.98
C LYS A 229 -6.75 7.31 23.15
N ARG A 230 -6.06 6.60 22.25
CA ARG A 230 -5.08 7.19 21.32
C ARG A 230 -5.73 8.21 20.39
N LYS A 231 -6.86 7.84 19.77
CA LYS A 231 -7.66 8.73 18.90
C LYS A 231 -8.22 9.93 19.67
N GLU A 232 -8.73 9.73 20.88
CA GLU A 232 -9.24 10.82 21.72
C GLU A 232 -8.11 11.76 22.16
N HIS A 233 -6.91 11.26 22.45
CA HIS A 233 -5.76 12.11 22.76
C HIS A 233 -5.34 12.96 21.55
N LEU A 234 -5.39 12.37 20.34
CA LEU A 234 -5.12 13.08 19.09
C LEU A 234 -6.25 14.07 18.76
N ALA A 235 -7.51 13.69 18.95
CA ALA A 235 -8.69 14.50 18.67
C ALA A 235 -8.89 15.64 19.68
N ARG A 236 -8.50 15.48 20.96
CA ARG A 236 -8.51 16.58 21.95
C ARG A 236 -7.61 17.76 21.55
N LYS A 237 -6.75 17.60 20.54
CA LYS A 237 -6.04 18.72 19.94
C LYS A 237 -6.89 19.55 18.97
N LYS A 238 -8.03 19.08 18.41
CA LYS A 238 -8.82 19.81 17.40
C LYS A 238 -10.30 19.38 17.29
N ASP A 239 -11.15 20.38 17.02
CA ASP A 239 -12.63 20.34 17.09
C ASP A 239 -13.35 20.02 15.74
N ASN A 240 -14.54 19.40 15.85
CA ASN A 240 -15.69 19.28 14.93
C ASN A 240 -15.52 18.95 13.42
N ARG A 241 -15.12 17.71 13.03
CA ARG A 241 -14.95 17.32 11.61
C ARG A 241 -15.42 15.89 11.25
N SER A 242 -15.56 15.62 9.94
CA SER A 242 -16.05 14.36 9.34
C SER A 242 -15.08 13.18 9.57
N TRP A 243 -15.55 11.93 9.46
CA TRP A 243 -14.69 10.74 9.59
C TRP A 243 -13.53 10.71 8.59
N GLN A 244 -13.71 11.32 7.42
CA GLN A 244 -12.66 11.45 6.40
C GLN A 244 -11.57 12.45 6.84
N ASP A 245 -11.97 13.54 7.50
CA ASP A 245 -11.04 14.52 8.05
C ASP A 245 -10.24 13.94 9.23
N ILE A 246 -10.84 12.99 9.96
CA ILE A 246 -10.15 12.22 11.02
C ILE A 246 -9.00 11.39 10.42
N LEU A 247 -9.18 10.79 9.22
CA LEU A 247 -8.11 10.04 8.55
C LEU A 247 -6.93 10.92 8.10
N ILE A 248 -7.16 12.20 7.81
CA ILE A 248 -6.11 13.13 7.37
C ILE A 248 -5.15 13.44 8.52
N GLU A 249 -5.64 13.61 9.75
CA GLU A 249 -4.81 14.07 10.88
C GLU A 249 -4.32 12.99 11.84
N ASP A 250 -4.86 11.77 11.79
CA ASP A 250 -4.50 10.69 12.74
C ASP A 250 -3.04 10.21 12.59
N GLY A 251 -2.22 10.84 11.72
CA GLY A 251 -0.77 10.61 11.64
C GLY A 251 -0.40 9.13 11.48
N GLN A 252 -1.32 8.34 10.92
CA GLN A 252 -1.22 6.88 10.90
C GLN A 252 -0.28 6.36 9.80
N ASP A 253 0.37 7.27 9.09
CA ASP A 253 1.57 6.96 8.34
C ASP A 253 2.70 6.95 9.39
N ASP A 254 2.90 5.85 10.11
CA ASP A 254 4.22 5.62 10.72
C ASP A 254 5.19 5.42 9.54
N GLU A 255 5.74 6.54 9.08
CA GLU A 255 6.57 6.67 7.88
C GLU A 255 7.81 5.80 7.97
N SER A 256 8.27 5.52 9.20
CA SER A 256 9.41 4.63 9.48
C SER A 256 9.16 3.19 9.01
N GLN A 257 7.90 2.79 8.88
CA GLN A 257 7.49 1.45 8.51
C GLN A 257 6.88 1.41 7.10
N ALA A 258 6.94 2.51 6.33
CA ALA A 258 6.37 2.58 4.99
C ALA A 258 6.99 1.53 4.06
N CYS A 259 6.16 0.76 3.35
CA CYS A 259 6.68 -0.17 2.36
C CYS A 259 7.22 0.68 1.19
N LEU A 260 8.55 0.75 1.05
CA LEU A 260 9.30 1.45 -0.02
C LEU A 260 8.73 1.32 -1.45
N ILE A 261 7.87 0.33 -1.68
CA ILE A 261 7.40 -0.14 -2.99
C ILE A 261 5.88 -0.10 -3.11
N CYS A 262 5.16 0.14 -2.01
CA CYS A 262 3.74 0.53 -2.11
C CYS A 262 3.59 1.98 -2.60
N SER A 263 4.68 2.63 -3.01
CA SER A 263 4.71 3.97 -3.61
C SER A 263 5.43 4.00 -4.95
N LEU A 264 5.97 2.86 -5.43
CA LEU A 264 6.63 2.73 -6.73
C LEU A 264 5.65 2.89 -7.90
#